data_AF-A0A7L4A3X4-F1
#
_entry.id   AF-A0A7L4A3X4-F1
#
_cell.length_a   1.000
_cell.length_b   1.000
_cell.length_c   1.000
_cell.angle_alpha   90.00
_cell.angle_beta   90.00
_cell.angle_gamma   90.00
#
_symmetry.space_group_name_H-M   'P 1'
#
loop_
_entity.id
_entity.type
_entity.pdbx_description
1 polymer ?
#
loop_
_entity_poly.entity_id
_entity_poly.type
_entity_poly.pdbx_seq_one_letter_code
_entity_poly.pdbx_strand_id
1 'polypeptide(L)' 'PGLSDGRKLLVVPMDGSHWLSMRQVVEKLNERGHEVVVVIPEVSWQMETTQAYTVKTYPV' A
#
# COMPACT_ATOMS: atom_id res chain seq x y z
N PRO A 1 9.12 20.19 -20.49
CA PRO A 1 8.25 19.00 -20.29
C PRO A 1 8.18 18.68 -18.79
N GLY A 2 7.08 19.06 -18.13
CA GLY A 2 6.91 18.86 -16.69
C GLY A 2 6.90 17.37 -16.37
N LEU A 3 7.76 16.96 -15.44
CA LEU A 3 7.80 15.60 -14.92
C LEU A 3 6.49 15.34 -14.18
N SER A 4 5.52 14.71 -14.82
CA SER A 4 4.26 14.33 -14.16
C SER A 4 4.59 13.41 -12.98
N ASP A 5 4.34 13.86 -11.75
CA ASP A 5 4.57 13.13 -10.49
C ASP A 5 3.56 11.96 -10.29
N GLY A 6 3.13 11.32 -11.37
CA GLY A 6 2.08 10.29 -11.39
C GLY A 6 2.55 8.91 -10.90
N ARG A 7 3.71 8.84 -10.25
CA ARG A 7 4.29 7.58 -9.73
C ARG A 7 4.14 7.39 -8.23
N LYS A 8 3.58 8.37 -7.51
CA LYS A 8 3.34 8.27 -6.07
C LYS A 8 1.89 7.90 -5.80
N LEU A 9 1.68 6.85 -5.01
CA LEU A 9 0.37 6.29 -4.73
C LEU A 9 0.19 6.10 -3.22
N LEU A 10 -0.96 6.56 -2.72
CA LEU A 10 -1.41 6.31 -1.36
C LEU A 10 -2.56 5.29 -1.40
N VAL A 11 -2.47 4.25 -0.57
CA VAL A 11 -3.48 3.20 -0.48
C VAL A 11 -3.97 3.10 0.96
N VAL A 12 -5.29 3.15 1.14
CA VAL A 12 -5.95 2.94 2.43
C VAL A 12 -6.82 1.68 2.28
N PRO A 13 -6.31 0.50 2.66
CA PRO A 13 -7.02 -0.74 2.47
C PRO A 13 -8.07 -0.98 3.56
N MET A 14 -9.04 -1.84 3.25
CA MET A 14 -9.96 -2.42 4.22
C MET A 14 -9.40 -3.78 4.68
N ASP A 15 -9.60 -4.11 5.96
CA ASP A 15 -9.18 -5.40 6.54
C ASP A 15 -9.86 -6.62 5.90
N GLY A 16 -9.25 -7.79 6.09
CA GLY A 16 -9.78 -9.08 5.65
C GLY A 16 -9.48 -9.43 4.18
N SER A 17 -10.39 -10.16 3.54
CA SER A 17 -10.19 -10.69 2.17
C SER A 17 -9.97 -9.60 1.12
N HIS A 18 -10.51 -8.39 1.33
CA HIS A 18 -10.29 -7.24 0.45
C HIS A 18 -8.81 -6.86 0.36
N TRP A 19 -8.07 -6.95 1.47
CA TRP A 19 -6.64 -6.67 1.48
C TRP A 19 -5.84 -7.68 0.67
N LEU A 20 -6.21 -8.96 0.71
CA LEU A 20 -5.47 -10.01 0.00
C LEU A 20 -5.41 -9.74 -1.51
N SER A 21 -6.51 -9.28 -2.11
CA SER A 21 -6.54 -8.87 -3.52
C SER A 21 -5.78 -7.57 -3.77
N MET A 22 -5.91 -6.58 -2.88
CA MET A 22 -5.22 -5.30 -3.03
C MET A 22 -3.70 -5.44 -2.91
N ARG A 23 -3.22 -6.34 -2.05
CA ARG A 23 -1.78 -6.59 -1.84
C ARG A 23 -1.06 -6.91 -3.15
N GLN A 24 -1.66 -7.77 -3.99
CA GLN A 24 -1.09 -8.13 -5.29
C GLN A 24 -0.98 -6.93 -6.25
N VAL A 25 -1.93 -6.01 -6.17
CA VAL A 25 -1.93 -4.79 -6.99
C VAL A 25 -0.82 -3.85 -6.52
N VAL A 26 -0.71 -3.64 -5.20
CA VAL A 26 0.33 -2.81 -4.59
C VAL A 26 1.73 -3.32 -4.92
N GLU A 27 1.96 -4.63 -4.79
CA GLU A 27 3.25 -5.27 -5.10
C GLU A 27 3.64 -5.04 -6.57
N LYS A 28 2.72 -5.28 -7.51
CA LYS A 28 2.97 -5.03 -8.95
C LYS A 28 3.21 -3.56 -9.28
N LEU A 29 2.58 -2.63 -8.57
CA LEU A 29 2.81 -1.20 -8.77
C LEU A 29 4.21 -0.80 -8.33
N ASN A 30 4.66 -1.30 -7.17
CA ASN A 30 6.02 -1.08 -6.69
C ASN A 30 7.07 -1.72 -7.62
N GLU A 31 6.86 -2.95 -8.09
CA GLU A 31 7.73 -3.60 -9.09
C GLU A 31 7.88 -2.78 -10.39
N ARG A 32 6.84 -2.01 -10.75
CA ARG A 32 6.85 -1.09 -11.90
C ARG A 32 7.51 0.26 -11.60
N GLY A 33 8.08 0.44 -10.41
CA GLY A 33 8.75 1.67 -9.97
C GLY A 33 7.80 2.76 -9.48
N HIS A 34 6.58 2.42 -9.04
CA HIS A 34 5.73 3.36 -8.32
C HIS A 34 6.14 3.38 -6.85
N GLU A 35 6.20 4.57 -6.26
CA GLU A 35 6.33 4.73 -4.83
C GLU A 35 4.94 4.54 -4.21
N VAL A 36 4.76 3.45 -3.46
CA VAL A 36 3.47 3.14 -2.84
C VAL A 36 3.57 3.22 -1.32
N VAL A 37 2.66 3.98 -0.72
CA VAL A 37 2.48 4.09 0.73
C VAL A 37 1.12 3.51 1.10
N VAL A 38 1.11 2.51 1.96
CA VAL A 38 -0.10 1.87 2.49
C VAL A 38 -0.31 2.36 3.92
N VAL A 39 -1.53 2.80 4.24
CA VAL A 39 -1.89 3.32 5.57
C VAL A 39 -2.91 2.39 6.22
N ILE A 40 -2.55 1.77 7.34
CA ILE A 40 -3.36 0.76 8.03
C ILE A 40 -3.61 1.14 9.50
N PRO A 41 -4.72 0.74 10.13
CA PRO A 41 -4.90 0.95 11.56
C PRO A 41 -3.92 0.09 12.38
N GLU A 42 -3.48 0.57 13.54
CA GLU A 42 -2.53 -0.16 14.41
C GLU A 42 -3.04 -1.55 14.85
N VAL A 43 -4.36 -1.77 14.82
CA VAL A 43 -5.02 -3.01 15.24
C VAL A 43 -5.24 -4.03 14.11
N SER A 44 -4.70 -3.80 12.91
CA SER A 44 -4.85 -4.70 11.75
C SER A 44 -4.11 -6.05 11.92
N TRP A 45 -4.74 -6.99 12.64
CA TRP A 45 -4.19 -8.31 13.01
C TRP A 45 -3.85 -9.25 11.83
N GLN A 46 -4.35 -8.99 10.62
CA GLN A 46 -4.22 -9.90 9.46
C GLN A 46 -3.45 -9.32 8.28
N MET A 47 -2.87 -8.12 8.40
CA MET A 47 -2.10 -7.51 7.32
C MET A 47 -0.61 -7.86 7.47
N GLU A 48 -0.22 -9.04 7.02
CA GLU A 48 1.20 -9.34 6.84
C GLU A 48 1.77 -8.44 5.73
N THR A 49 2.64 -7.51 6.12
CA THR A 49 3.25 -6.53 5.22
C THR A 49 4.54 -7.09 4.64
N THR A 50 4.68 -7.05 3.32
CA THR A 50 5.93 -7.39 2.64
C THR A 50 6.86 -6.16 2.59
N GLN A 51 8.17 -6.34 2.41
CA GLN A 51 9.12 -5.23 2.22
C GLN A 51 8.95 -4.50 0.87
N ALA A 52 7.90 -4.82 0.11
CA ALA A 52 7.66 -4.33 -1.23
C ALA A 52 7.02 -2.93 -1.28
N TYR A 53 6.66 -2.30 -0.16
CA TYR A 53 6.09 -0.95 -0.14
C TYR A 53 6.23 -0.34 1.26
N THR A 54 6.03 0.98 1.37
CA THR A 54 6.06 1.65 2.66
C THR A 54 4.73 1.45 3.37
N VAL A 55 4.76 1.08 4.64
CA VAL A 55 3.56 0.99 5.48
C VAL A 55 3.62 2.04 6.57
N LYS A 56 2.51 2.75 6.79
CA LYS A 56 2.30 3.63 7.93
C LYS A 56 1.09 3.17 8.72
N THR A 57 1.19 3.23 10.03
CA THR A 57 0.08 2.94 10.93
C THR A 57 -0.60 4.22 11.41
N TYR A 58 -1.87 4.15 11.78
CA TYR A 58 -2.58 5.22 12.47
C TYR A 58 -3.35 4.69 13.68
N PRO A 59 -3.44 5.49 14.76
CA PRO A 59 -4.24 5.12 15.93
C PRO A 59 -5.73 5.17 15.60
N VAL A 60 -6.47 4.23 16.16
CA VAL A 60 -7.95 4.17 16.09
C VAL A 60 -8.58 4.54 17.42
#